data_AF-A0A437DB01-F1
#
_entry.id   AF-A0A437DB01-F1
#
_cell.length_a   1.000
_cell.length_b   1.000
_cell.length_c   1.000
_cell.angle_alpha   90.00
_cell.angle_beta   90.00
_cell.angle_gamma   90.00
#
_symmetry.space_group_name_H-M   'P 1'
#
loop_
_entity.id
_entity.type
_entity.pdbx_description
1 polymer ?
#
loop_
_entity_poly.entity_id
_entity_poly.type
_entity_poly.pdbx_seq_one_letter_code
_entity_poly.pdbx_strand_id
1 'polypeptide(L)'
;MQSGWQMSLHRNITLPPLNQTEERGKVHQRDSEQKLQTSEEILDSAADFDVEGQLARKLCWSGCSYLYAGPGRKPGLLRQLEHHVNEELSAISSQEPKFEELKLQIYRNVFDQFISAFTTYQPLLCTIKKEYDNIIADQKDQIQKLAPLQSKLRLMTEECERTIRARWKEQHTEIETLRGEKQQLQRDVQSMREKEKNLQTVVDHLRSELSQQYLQYREERDGRQLLIRQLNDLTKASVMNKRPAVQNKAFQELQLELETCREELRSMKAEYRDTVPQHKWDALQQTHQQTVLQLKTLQGDFKLMKNEYDTLLELHKSRNFQLKNQVSTSVQTEESVEEELETKSEQLHKLINLRDHKEEPVHESK
;
A
#
# COMPACT_ATOMS: atom_id res chain seq x y z
N MET A 1 2.55 5.09 61.92
CA MET A 1 1.89 4.87 60.62
C MET A 1 2.33 6.03 59.73
N GLN A 2 3.44 5.87 58.98
CA GLN A 2 3.45 5.59 57.53
C GLN A 2 2.56 6.59 56.76
N SER A 3 3.01 7.43 55.84
CA SER A 3 4.20 7.42 54.97
C SER A 3 4.45 8.84 54.43
N GLY A 4 5.72 9.28 54.47
CA GLY A 4 6.18 10.50 53.79
C GLY A 4 6.74 10.14 52.42
N TRP A 5 6.19 10.70 51.35
CA TRP A 5 6.68 10.50 50.00
C TRP A 5 7.80 11.49 49.70
N GLN A 6 9.01 10.94 49.63
CA GLN A 6 10.24 11.58 49.17
C GLN A 6 10.16 11.72 47.64
N MET A 7 10.24 12.96 47.14
CA MET A 7 10.40 13.24 45.71
C MET A 7 11.88 13.20 45.35
N SER A 8 12.31 12.12 44.70
CA SER A 8 13.63 11.97 44.11
C SER A 8 13.69 12.73 42.76
N LEU A 9 14.33 13.90 42.77
CA LEU A 9 14.92 14.47 41.56
C LEU A 9 16.23 13.74 41.28
N HIS A 10 16.33 13.06 40.13
CA HIS A 10 17.52 12.96 39.27
C HIS A 10 17.32 11.84 38.25
N ARG A 11 17.04 12.20 36.99
CA ARG A 11 17.59 11.50 35.82
C ARG A 11 17.92 12.53 34.74
N ASN A 12 19.22 12.65 34.48
CA ASN A 12 19.81 13.43 33.41
C ASN A 12 19.35 12.87 32.06
N ILE A 13 18.72 13.70 31.24
CA ILE A 13 18.56 13.45 29.80
C ILE A 13 19.72 14.17 29.12
N THR A 14 20.74 13.42 28.75
CA THR A 14 21.83 13.88 27.90
C THR A 14 21.32 13.95 26.46
N LEU A 15 21.12 15.16 25.94
CA LEU A 15 20.95 15.40 24.51
C LEU A 15 22.33 15.73 23.90
N PRO A 16 22.67 15.20 22.71
CA PRO A 16 23.92 15.55 22.05
C PRO A 16 23.83 16.95 21.43
N PRO A 17 24.93 17.74 21.42
CA PRO A 17 24.93 19.06 20.81
C PRO A 17 25.13 18.95 19.30
N LEU A 18 24.30 19.68 18.55
CA LEU A 18 24.63 20.18 17.23
C LEU A 18 25.62 21.34 17.40
N ASN A 19 26.79 21.25 16.79
CA ASN A 19 27.55 22.43 16.38
C ASN A 19 28.28 22.18 15.05
N GLN A 20 28.13 23.17 14.20
CA GLN A 20 28.81 23.41 12.93
C GLN A 20 30.21 24.01 13.18
N THR A 21 31.17 23.67 12.33
CA THR A 21 32.29 24.48 11.79
C THR A 21 33.05 23.57 10.82
N GLU A 22 33.10 23.87 9.50
CA GLU A 22 34.18 24.63 8.83
C GLU A 22 35.57 24.06 9.16
N GLU A 23 36.51 23.74 8.27
CA GLU A 23 36.71 23.76 6.83
C GLU A 23 37.95 22.86 6.59
N ARG A 24 38.02 22.11 5.49
CA ARG A 24 39.21 22.06 4.61
C ARG A 24 38.96 21.15 3.42
N GLY A 25 39.00 21.75 2.25
CA GLY A 25 38.71 21.10 0.98
C GLY A 25 39.70 20.01 0.56
N LYS A 26 39.19 19.13 -0.29
CA LYS A 26 39.92 18.53 -1.41
C LYS A 26 38.94 18.42 -2.58
N VAL A 27 39.24 19.19 -3.61
CA VAL A 27 38.67 19.13 -4.94
C VAL A 27 38.92 17.74 -5.52
N HIS A 28 37.87 16.99 -5.82
CA HIS A 28 37.85 16.01 -6.90
C HIS A 28 36.47 16.02 -7.55
N GLN A 29 36.46 16.71 -8.68
CA GLN A 29 35.36 16.86 -9.61
C GLN A 29 35.19 15.51 -10.33
N ARG A 30 34.00 14.92 -10.25
CA ARG A 30 33.54 13.91 -11.19
C ARG A 30 32.09 14.20 -11.50
N ASP A 31 31.90 14.71 -12.71
CA ASP A 31 30.62 15.06 -13.29
C ASP A 31 29.76 13.81 -13.45
N SER A 32 28.49 13.93 -13.06
CA SER A 32 27.42 13.05 -13.49
C SER A 32 26.23 13.93 -13.88
N GLU A 33 26.28 14.43 -15.11
CA GLU A 33 25.10 14.89 -15.82
C GLU A 33 24.28 13.66 -16.22
N GLN A 34 23.06 13.51 -15.70
CA GLN A 34 22.06 12.65 -16.31
C GLN A 34 21.05 13.50 -17.05
N LYS A 35 21.30 13.59 -18.36
CA LYS A 35 20.42 14.15 -19.38
C LYS A 35 19.37 13.09 -19.75
N LEU A 36 18.12 13.39 -19.43
CA LEU A 36 16.94 12.68 -19.94
C LEU A 36 16.71 13.08 -21.41
N GLN A 37 16.84 12.12 -22.32
CA GLN A 37 16.26 12.08 -23.68
C GLN A 37 16.17 10.59 -24.07
N THR A 38 15.00 9.95 -24.00
CA THR A 38 14.09 9.60 -25.13
C THR A 38 14.76 9.18 -26.44
N SER A 39 14.78 7.85 -26.64
CA SER A 39 14.64 7.12 -27.92
C SER A 39 14.54 5.64 -27.53
N GLU A 40 13.36 5.00 -27.61
CA GLU A 40 12.98 4.12 -28.72
C GLU A 40 14.17 3.30 -29.26
N GLU A 41 14.33 2.08 -28.74
CA GLU A 41 14.74 0.95 -29.57
C GLU A 41 14.31 -0.36 -28.92
N ILE A 42 13.61 -1.14 -29.74
CA ILE A 42 13.13 -2.49 -29.52
C ILE A 42 14.36 -3.40 -29.45
N LEU A 43 14.47 -4.22 -28.41
CA LEU A 43 15.34 -5.40 -28.44
C LEU A 43 14.82 -6.46 -27.45
N ASP A 44 14.25 -7.50 -28.06
CA ASP A 44 13.96 -8.79 -27.45
C ASP A 44 15.25 -9.38 -26.88
N SER A 45 15.25 -9.70 -25.59
CA SER A 45 16.27 -10.54 -24.97
C SER A 45 15.83 -11.99 -25.09
N ALA A 46 16.22 -12.60 -26.21
CA ALA A 46 16.37 -14.05 -26.29
C ALA A 46 17.54 -14.45 -25.40
N ALA A 47 17.29 -15.44 -24.53
CA ALA A 47 18.31 -16.04 -23.70
C ALA A 47 19.35 -16.76 -24.58
N ASP A 48 20.60 -16.39 -24.38
CA ASP A 48 21.79 -17.10 -24.84
C ASP A 48 21.74 -18.56 -24.36
N PHE A 49 21.44 -19.47 -25.29
CA PHE A 49 21.91 -20.84 -25.23
C PHE A 49 23.08 -20.95 -26.20
N ASP A 50 24.25 -20.70 -25.65
CA ASP A 50 25.53 -20.81 -26.33
C ASP A 50 25.84 -22.31 -26.54
N VAL A 51 25.53 -22.80 -27.75
CA VAL A 51 26.03 -24.08 -28.28
C VAL A 51 26.71 -23.79 -29.61
N GLU A 52 27.71 -22.91 -29.59
CA GLU A 52 28.63 -22.74 -30.71
C GLU A 52 29.94 -23.47 -30.43
N GLY A 53 30.02 -24.68 -30.95
CA GLY A 53 31.21 -25.52 -30.85
C GLY A 53 31.11 -26.83 -31.61
N GLN A 54 30.16 -26.98 -32.54
CA GLN A 54 30.20 -28.10 -33.48
C GLN A 54 30.76 -27.59 -34.81
N LEU A 55 32.07 -27.80 -34.92
CA LEU A 55 32.84 -27.89 -36.16
C LEU A 55 31.90 -28.13 -37.34
N ALA A 56 31.82 -27.12 -38.21
CA ALA A 56 31.42 -27.29 -39.59
C ALA A 56 32.36 -28.34 -40.22
N ARG A 57 32.05 -29.61 -40.00
CA ARG A 57 32.45 -30.68 -40.89
C ARG A 57 31.70 -30.36 -42.17
N LYS A 58 32.36 -29.57 -43.03
CA LYS A 58 32.23 -29.67 -44.48
C LYS A 58 32.39 -31.15 -44.81
N LEU A 59 31.29 -31.89 -44.70
CA LEU A 59 31.13 -33.14 -45.41
C LEU A 59 31.00 -32.72 -46.86
N CYS A 60 32.14 -32.43 -47.47
CA CYS A 60 32.27 -32.49 -48.91
C CYS A 60 31.76 -33.89 -49.28
N TRP A 61 30.57 -33.97 -49.87
CA TRP A 61 30.15 -35.14 -50.62
C TRP A 61 30.98 -35.23 -51.89
N SER A 62 32.30 -35.30 -51.73
CA SER A 62 33.23 -35.59 -52.80
C SER A 62 33.38 -37.09 -52.84
N GLY A 63 32.65 -37.70 -53.77
CA GLY A 63 32.94 -39.05 -54.24
C GLY A 63 32.22 -40.18 -53.52
N CYS A 64 30.92 -40.33 -53.76
CA CYS A 64 30.36 -41.68 -53.83
C CYS A 64 30.83 -42.31 -55.15
N SER A 65 32.08 -42.77 -55.20
CA SER A 65 32.51 -43.69 -56.25
C SER A 65 31.72 -44.99 -56.09
N TYR A 66 31.06 -45.43 -57.16
CA TYR A 66 30.34 -46.68 -57.26
C TYR A 66 31.28 -47.87 -56.97
N LEU A 67 31.45 -48.23 -55.70
CA LEU A 67 32.37 -49.31 -55.29
C LEU A 67 31.79 -50.72 -55.56
N TYR A 68 30.58 -50.85 -56.10
CA TYR A 68 29.94 -52.14 -56.37
C TYR A 68 29.36 -52.29 -57.79
N ALA A 69 29.47 -51.27 -58.64
CA ALA A 69 29.15 -51.34 -60.06
C ALA A 69 30.30 -50.68 -60.81
N GLY A 70 30.95 -51.41 -61.72
CA GLY A 70 32.17 -50.96 -62.42
C GLY A 70 32.08 -49.54 -62.99
N PRO A 71 33.23 -48.87 -63.21
CA PRO A 71 33.30 -47.46 -63.57
C PRO A 71 32.45 -47.19 -64.83
N GLY A 72 31.31 -46.49 -64.64
CA GLY A 72 30.43 -46.06 -65.73
C GLY A 72 29.00 -46.60 -65.75
N ARG A 73 28.59 -47.52 -64.86
CA ARG A 73 27.20 -48.02 -64.85
C ARG A 73 26.40 -47.56 -63.62
N LYS A 74 25.90 -46.33 -63.68
CA LYS A 74 24.86 -45.85 -62.75
C LYS A 74 23.55 -46.63 -63.02
N PRO A 75 22.91 -47.22 -61.99
CA PRO A 75 21.61 -47.87 -62.14
C PRO A 75 20.57 -46.93 -62.77
N GLY A 76 19.79 -47.42 -63.72
CA GLY A 76 18.80 -46.61 -64.47
C GLY A 76 17.79 -45.91 -63.56
N LEU A 77 17.32 -46.61 -62.53
CA LEU A 77 16.42 -46.08 -61.50
C LEU A 77 17.02 -44.86 -60.77
N LEU A 78 18.31 -44.92 -60.39
CA LEU A 78 18.96 -43.83 -59.67
C LEU A 78 19.10 -42.57 -60.56
N ARG A 79 19.32 -42.75 -61.87
CA ARG A 79 19.37 -41.64 -62.82
C ARG A 79 18.01 -40.96 -63.00
N GLN A 80 16.93 -41.74 -63.01
CA GLN A 80 15.56 -41.23 -63.13
C GLN A 80 15.13 -40.48 -61.87
N LEU A 81 15.42 -41.03 -60.68
CA LEU A 81 15.09 -40.39 -59.41
C LEU A 81 15.84 -39.06 -59.22
N GLU A 82 17.12 -38.99 -59.57
CA GLU A 82 17.88 -37.73 -59.49
C GLU A 82 17.41 -36.68 -60.49
N HIS A 83 17.01 -37.09 -61.69
CA HIS A 83 16.42 -36.18 -62.66
C HIS A 83 15.11 -35.60 -62.13
N HIS A 84 14.23 -36.45 -61.61
CA HIS A 84 12.96 -36.06 -61.00
C HIS A 84 13.16 -35.14 -59.78
N VAL A 85 14.14 -35.41 -58.91
CA VAL A 85 14.47 -34.51 -57.78
C VAL A 85 14.90 -33.14 -58.28
N ASN A 86 15.79 -33.07 -59.27
CA ASN A 86 16.31 -31.81 -59.77
C ASN A 86 15.25 -30.99 -60.52
N GLU A 87 14.37 -31.64 -61.27
CA GLU A 87 13.24 -31.00 -61.95
C GLU A 87 12.24 -30.44 -60.94
N GLU A 88 11.79 -31.25 -59.99
CA GLU A 88 10.82 -30.83 -58.96
C GLU A 88 11.40 -29.76 -58.01
N LEU A 89 12.68 -29.84 -57.64
CA LEU A 89 13.33 -28.79 -56.84
C LEU A 89 13.55 -27.50 -57.62
N SER A 90 13.75 -27.57 -58.94
CA SER A 90 13.86 -26.37 -59.78
C SER A 90 12.51 -25.66 -59.97
N ALA A 91 11.40 -26.38 -59.76
CA ALA A 91 10.06 -25.82 -59.82
C ALA A 91 9.65 -25.07 -58.54
N ILE A 92 10.27 -25.35 -57.39
CA ILE A 92 9.99 -24.65 -56.13
C ILE A 92 10.89 -23.41 -55.99
N SER A 93 10.30 -22.26 -55.70
CA SER A 93 11.06 -21.03 -55.43
C SER A 93 11.55 -20.97 -53.97
N SER A 94 12.81 -20.54 -53.76
CA SER A 94 13.38 -20.35 -52.41
C SER A 94 12.73 -19.24 -51.58
N GLN A 95 11.81 -18.45 -52.14
CA GLN A 95 11.14 -17.37 -51.42
C GLN A 95 9.83 -17.81 -50.74
N GLU A 96 9.39 -19.06 -50.91
CA GLU A 96 8.16 -19.52 -50.28
C GLU A 96 8.35 -19.84 -48.79
N PRO A 97 7.46 -19.38 -47.90
CA PRO A 97 7.55 -19.60 -46.45
C PRO A 97 7.40 -21.08 -46.03
N LYS A 98 7.05 -21.98 -46.97
CA LYS A 98 6.98 -23.43 -46.78
C LYS A 98 8.01 -24.20 -47.62
N PHE A 99 9.04 -23.51 -48.11
CA PHE A 99 10.07 -24.09 -48.97
C PHE A 99 10.67 -25.38 -48.39
N GLU A 100 10.99 -25.40 -47.10
CA GLU A 100 11.56 -26.58 -46.45
C GLU A 100 10.58 -27.75 -46.37
N GLU A 101 9.29 -27.46 -46.16
CA GLU A 101 8.24 -28.47 -46.06
C GLU A 101 7.90 -29.07 -47.43
N LEU A 102 7.89 -28.25 -48.48
CA LEU A 102 7.72 -28.67 -49.87
C LEU A 102 8.93 -29.45 -50.38
N LYS A 103 10.14 -29.03 -50.02
CA LYS A 103 11.38 -29.75 -50.28
C LYS A 103 11.36 -31.14 -49.64
N LEU A 104 10.95 -31.23 -48.37
CA LEU A 104 10.81 -32.51 -47.66
C LEU A 104 9.80 -33.43 -48.35
N GLN A 105 8.71 -32.87 -48.87
CA GLN A 105 7.68 -33.61 -49.59
C GLN A 105 8.20 -34.23 -50.90
N ILE A 106 9.01 -33.51 -51.68
CA ILE A 106 9.65 -34.07 -52.89
C ILE A 106 10.55 -35.24 -52.53
N TYR A 107 11.42 -35.08 -51.53
CA TYR A 107 12.30 -36.17 -51.11
C TYR A 107 11.53 -37.37 -50.57
N ARG A 108 10.40 -37.15 -49.88
CA ARG A 108 9.51 -38.21 -49.39
C ARG A 108 8.88 -38.99 -50.55
N ASN A 109 8.40 -38.30 -51.59
CA ASN A 109 7.84 -38.91 -52.80
C ASN A 109 8.89 -39.73 -53.57
N VAL A 110 10.11 -39.21 -53.70
CA VAL A 110 11.23 -39.89 -54.37
C VAL A 110 11.68 -41.11 -53.57
N PHE A 111 11.68 -41.01 -52.25
CA PHE A 111 11.98 -42.15 -51.36
C PHE A 111 10.89 -43.23 -51.43
N ASP A 112 9.62 -42.86 -51.62
CA ASP A 112 8.53 -43.82 -51.87
C ASP A 112 8.71 -44.56 -53.20
N GLN A 113 9.05 -43.83 -54.26
CA GLN A 113 9.39 -44.43 -55.56
C GLN A 113 10.60 -45.38 -55.42
N PHE A 114 11.63 -44.98 -54.68
CA PHE A 114 12.80 -45.81 -54.39
C PHE A 114 12.40 -47.09 -53.64
N ILE A 115 11.65 -46.99 -52.56
CA ILE A 115 11.20 -48.14 -51.76
C ILE A 115 10.37 -49.12 -52.60
N SER A 116 9.48 -48.60 -53.45
CA SER A 116 8.61 -49.42 -54.32
C SER A 116 9.40 -50.27 -55.33
N ALA A 117 10.60 -49.84 -55.72
CA ALA A 117 11.44 -50.55 -56.67
C ALA A 117 12.29 -51.67 -56.03
N PHE A 118 12.50 -51.66 -54.71
CA PHE A 118 13.30 -52.67 -53.98
C PHE A 118 12.41 -53.68 -53.26
N THR A 119 11.75 -54.55 -54.02
CA THR A 119 10.75 -55.51 -53.50
C THR A 119 11.25 -56.42 -52.36
N THR A 120 12.51 -56.83 -52.36
CA THR A 120 13.09 -57.72 -51.32
C THR A 120 13.31 -57.02 -49.98
N TYR A 121 13.72 -55.75 -49.99
CA TYR A 121 14.04 -54.96 -48.78
C TYR A 121 12.92 -53.98 -48.41
N GLN A 122 11.87 -53.91 -49.22
CA GLN A 122 10.74 -53.02 -49.06
C GLN A 122 10.14 -53.03 -47.64
N PRO A 123 9.88 -54.20 -46.99
CA PRO A 123 9.31 -54.18 -45.65
C PRO A 123 10.18 -53.46 -44.62
N LEU A 124 11.51 -53.66 -44.68
CA LEU A 124 12.46 -53.01 -43.77
C LEU A 124 12.52 -51.50 -44.02
N LEU A 125 12.63 -51.08 -45.28
CA LEU A 125 12.70 -49.66 -45.65
C LEU A 125 11.39 -48.92 -45.33
N CYS A 126 10.24 -49.57 -45.56
CA CYS A 126 8.94 -49.04 -45.14
C CYS A 126 8.86 -48.85 -43.63
N THR A 127 9.34 -49.82 -42.82
CA THR A 127 9.35 -49.70 -41.36
C THR A 127 10.24 -48.54 -40.91
N ILE A 128 11.46 -48.44 -41.45
CA ILE A 128 12.37 -47.33 -41.15
C ILE A 128 11.72 -45.98 -41.52
N LYS A 129 11.11 -45.88 -42.71
CA LYS A 129 10.41 -44.66 -43.13
C LYS A 129 9.28 -44.29 -42.16
N LYS A 130 8.47 -45.27 -41.74
CA LYS A 130 7.36 -45.07 -40.80
C LYS A 130 7.84 -44.52 -39.46
N GLU A 131 8.95 -45.04 -38.91
CA GLU A 131 9.51 -44.52 -37.65
C GLU A 131 9.89 -43.03 -37.77
N TYR A 132 10.55 -42.64 -38.87
CA TYR A 132 10.87 -41.22 -39.10
C TYR A 132 9.63 -40.36 -39.34
N ASP A 133 8.67 -40.85 -40.15
CA ASP A 133 7.42 -40.14 -40.42
C ASP A 133 6.61 -39.93 -39.12
N ASN A 134 6.61 -40.91 -38.20
CA ASN A 134 5.98 -40.80 -36.89
C ASN A 134 6.65 -39.71 -36.04
N ILE A 135 7.99 -39.71 -35.93
CA ILE A 135 8.73 -38.70 -35.17
C ILE A 135 8.48 -37.29 -35.73
N ILE A 136 8.45 -37.13 -37.05
CA ILE A 136 8.18 -35.84 -37.70
C ILE A 136 6.75 -35.37 -37.40
N ALA A 137 5.76 -36.28 -37.42
CA ALA A 137 4.39 -35.95 -37.05
C ALA A 137 4.29 -35.52 -35.57
N ASP A 138 4.91 -36.27 -34.66
CA ASP A 138 4.94 -35.94 -33.23
C ASP A 138 5.57 -34.56 -32.97
N GLN A 139 6.66 -34.24 -33.66
CA GLN A 139 7.32 -32.93 -33.56
C GLN A 139 6.43 -31.79 -34.08
N LYS A 140 5.74 -31.99 -35.20
CA LYS A 140 4.78 -31.01 -35.73
C LYS A 140 3.63 -30.75 -34.76
N ASP A 141 3.09 -31.80 -34.15
CA ASP A 141 2.04 -31.70 -33.15
C ASP A 141 2.52 -30.94 -31.90
N GLN A 142 3.75 -31.17 -31.46
CA GLN A 142 4.37 -30.40 -30.36
C GLN A 142 4.50 -28.92 -30.71
N ILE A 143 4.98 -28.58 -31.91
CA ILE A 143 5.07 -27.19 -32.38
C ILE A 143 3.67 -26.54 -32.41
N GLN A 144 2.67 -27.26 -32.91
CA GLN A 144 1.30 -26.75 -32.99
C GLN A 144 0.69 -26.52 -31.60
N LYS A 145 1.02 -27.34 -30.60
CA LYS A 145 0.63 -27.14 -29.19
C LYS A 145 1.32 -25.93 -28.56
N LEU A 146 2.56 -25.61 -28.94
CA LEU A 146 3.31 -24.47 -28.40
C LEU A 146 2.77 -23.10 -28.89
N ALA A 147 2.21 -23.03 -30.10
CA ALA A 147 1.67 -21.80 -30.66
C ALA A 147 0.60 -21.09 -29.79
N PRO A 148 -0.45 -21.77 -29.26
CA PRO A 148 -1.42 -21.15 -28.36
C PRO A 148 -0.84 -20.79 -26.99
N LEU A 149 0.18 -21.51 -26.51
CA LEU A 149 0.87 -21.17 -25.26
C LEU A 149 1.65 -19.87 -25.42
N GLN A 150 2.35 -19.68 -26.54
CA GLN A 150 3.05 -18.43 -26.85
C GLN A 150 2.09 -17.25 -26.98
N SER A 151 0.94 -17.44 -27.63
CA SER A 151 -0.07 -16.37 -27.75
C SER A 151 -0.68 -15.99 -26.39
N LYS A 152 -0.98 -16.98 -25.53
CA LYS A 152 -1.44 -16.75 -24.16
C LYS A 152 -0.39 -16.02 -23.32
N LEU A 153 0.87 -16.43 -23.42
CA LEU A 153 1.97 -15.77 -22.73
C LEU A 153 2.08 -14.30 -23.15
N ARG A 154 2.05 -14.03 -24.46
CA ARG A 154 2.07 -12.66 -25.00
C ARG A 154 0.92 -11.81 -24.44
N LEU A 155 -0.30 -12.34 -24.43
CA LEU A 155 -1.46 -11.63 -23.86
C LEU A 155 -1.30 -11.33 -22.37
N MET A 156 -0.82 -12.30 -21.58
CA MET A 156 -0.55 -12.10 -20.16
C MET A 156 0.56 -11.07 -19.92
N THR A 157 1.63 -11.10 -20.72
CA THR A 157 2.70 -10.09 -20.66
C THR A 157 2.16 -8.70 -20.93
N GLU A 158 1.36 -8.53 -21.99
CA GLU A 158 0.74 -7.24 -22.30
C GLU A 158 -0.20 -6.77 -21.17
N GLU A 159 -0.97 -7.67 -20.56
CA GLU A 159 -1.84 -7.35 -19.41
C GLU A 159 -1.03 -6.91 -18.19
N CYS A 160 0.04 -7.64 -17.85
CA CYS A 160 0.99 -7.26 -16.81
C CYS A 160 1.58 -5.87 -17.09
N GLU A 161 2.03 -5.59 -18.31
CA GLU A 161 2.56 -4.28 -18.67
C GLU A 161 1.50 -3.17 -18.58
N ARG A 162 0.24 -3.45 -18.96
CA ARG A 162 -0.86 -2.48 -18.81
C ARG A 162 -1.12 -2.18 -17.34
N THR A 163 -1.19 -3.20 -16.49
CA THR A 163 -1.44 -3.02 -15.05
C THR A 163 -0.28 -2.30 -14.37
N ILE A 164 0.96 -2.64 -14.71
CA ILE A 164 2.16 -1.94 -14.24
C ILE A 164 2.08 -0.47 -14.64
N ARG A 165 1.88 -0.15 -15.94
CA ARG A 165 1.78 1.23 -16.42
C ARG A 165 0.65 2.02 -15.75
N ALA A 166 -0.50 1.40 -15.51
CA ALA A 166 -1.62 2.04 -14.83
C ALA A 166 -1.25 2.43 -13.39
N ARG A 167 -0.64 1.50 -12.64
CA ARG A 167 -0.17 1.77 -11.26
C ARG A 167 0.91 2.85 -11.21
N TRP A 168 1.86 2.85 -12.15
CA TRP A 168 2.86 3.91 -12.23
C TRP A 168 2.24 5.29 -12.42
N LYS A 169 1.22 5.40 -13.30
CA LYS A 169 0.51 6.67 -13.51
C LYS A 169 -0.22 7.12 -12.25
N GLU A 170 -0.95 6.23 -11.60
CA GLU A 170 -1.67 6.52 -10.35
C GLU A 170 -0.71 7.00 -9.26
N GLN A 171 0.39 6.27 -9.02
CA GLN A 171 1.42 6.65 -8.05
C GLN A 171 2.05 7.99 -8.39
N HIS A 172 2.33 8.26 -9.67
CA HIS A 172 2.89 9.55 -10.08
C HIS A 172 1.92 10.69 -9.77
N THR A 173 0.63 10.53 -10.10
CA THR A 173 -0.38 11.54 -9.79
C THR A 173 -0.53 11.76 -8.29
N GLU A 174 -0.50 10.71 -7.47
CA GLU A 174 -0.56 10.81 -6.01
C GLU A 174 0.68 11.53 -5.43
N ILE A 175 1.86 11.22 -5.94
CA ILE A 175 3.09 11.90 -5.54
C ILE A 175 3.02 13.39 -5.88
N GLU A 176 2.49 13.74 -7.05
CA GLU A 176 2.32 15.14 -7.46
C GLU A 176 1.32 15.89 -6.57
N THR A 177 0.17 15.28 -6.24
CA THR A 177 -0.81 15.89 -5.35
C THR A 177 -0.24 16.08 -3.95
N LEU A 178 0.38 15.05 -3.36
CA LEU A 178 1.01 15.13 -2.04
C LEU A 178 2.15 16.15 -2.01
N ARG A 179 2.92 16.27 -3.09
CA ARG A 179 3.97 17.29 -3.21
C ARG A 179 3.38 18.70 -3.21
N GLY A 180 2.27 18.91 -3.92
CA GLY A 180 1.53 20.17 -3.93
C GLY A 180 0.99 20.53 -2.54
N GLU A 181 0.34 19.58 -1.87
CA GLU A 181 -0.18 19.76 -0.51
C GLU A 181 0.93 20.07 0.51
N LYS A 182 2.05 19.34 0.45
CA LYS A 182 3.21 19.60 1.30
C LYS A 182 3.71 21.03 1.13
N GLN A 183 3.83 21.52 -0.11
CA GLN A 183 4.26 22.89 -0.37
C GLN A 183 3.25 23.92 0.14
N GLN A 184 1.95 23.63 0.03
CA GLN A 184 0.90 24.49 0.58
C GLN A 184 1.00 24.57 2.11
N LEU A 185 1.08 23.43 2.79
CA LEU A 185 1.22 23.37 4.24
C LEU A 185 2.49 24.07 4.72
N GLN A 186 3.60 23.94 3.99
CA GLN A 186 4.83 24.68 4.31
C GLN A 186 4.64 26.20 4.24
N ARG A 187 3.92 26.70 3.22
CA ARG A 187 3.58 28.12 3.10
C ARG A 187 2.68 28.58 4.24
N ASP A 188 1.71 27.77 4.63
CA ASP A 188 0.78 28.09 5.72
C ASP A 188 1.50 28.12 7.07
N VAL A 189 2.38 27.16 7.34
CA VAL A 189 3.23 27.15 8.55
C VAL A 189 4.11 28.40 8.61
N GLN A 190 4.72 28.79 7.49
CA GLN A 190 5.55 29.99 7.44
C GLN A 190 4.73 31.27 7.71
N SER A 191 3.55 31.39 7.10
CA SER A 191 2.61 32.49 7.35
C SER A 191 2.18 32.56 8.82
N MET A 192 1.88 31.42 9.44
CA MET A 192 1.51 31.37 10.86
C MET A 192 2.67 31.73 11.78
N ARG A 193 3.90 31.28 11.47
CA ARG A 193 5.12 31.66 12.20
C ARG A 193 5.40 33.16 12.11
N GLU A 194 5.14 33.78 10.97
CA GLU A 194 5.28 35.23 10.80
C GLU A 194 4.25 35.99 11.64
N LYS A 195 2.98 35.55 11.64
CA LYS A 195 1.95 36.12 12.51
C LYS A 195 2.30 35.97 13.99
N GLU A 196 2.81 34.81 14.40
CA GLU A 196 3.26 34.57 15.78
C GLU A 196 4.37 35.54 16.17
N LYS A 197 5.40 35.72 15.32
CA LYS A 197 6.46 36.70 15.55
C LYS A 197 5.91 38.12 15.66
N ASN A 198 4.98 38.50 14.79
CA ASN A 198 4.37 39.83 14.82
C ASN A 198 3.53 40.05 16.09
N LEU A 199 2.80 39.04 16.54
CA LEU A 199 2.06 39.14 17.81
C LEU A 199 3.02 39.19 18.99
N GLN A 200 4.10 38.44 18.95
CA GLN A 200 5.13 38.45 20.00
C GLN A 200 5.76 39.84 20.14
N THR A 201 6.11 40.52 19.04
CA THR A 201 6.65 41.89 19.10
C THR A 201 5.63 42.87 19.67
N VAL A 202 4.34 42.74 19.34
CA VAL A 202 3.27 43.56 19.93
C VAL A 202 3.14 43.31 21.44
N VAL A 203 3.18 42.04 21.87
CA VAL A 203 3.13 41.68 23.30
C VAL A 203 4.33 42.27 24.05
N ASP A 204 5.53 42.17 23.49
CA ASP A 204 6.73 42.70 24.14
C ASP A 204 6.71 44.22 24.21
N HIS A 205 6.20 44.89 23.17
CA HIS A 205 5.97 46.33 23.18
C HIS A 205 4.97 46.74 24.28
N LEU A 206 3.79 46.12 24.35
CA LEU A 206 2.79 46.41 25.38
C LEU A 206 3.32 46.14 26.79
N ARG A 207 4.13 45.09 26.98
CA ARG A 207 4.82 44.81 28.25
C ARG A 207 5.78 45.93 28.63
N SER A 208 6.51 46.48 27.67
CA SER A 208 7.42 47.61 27.91
C SER A 208 6.67 48.90 28.25
N GLU A 209 5.57 49.19 27.57
CA GLU A 209 4.73 50.36 27.87
C GLU A 209 4.10 50.24 29.26
N LEU A 210 3.58 49.05 29.60
CA LEU A 210 2.99 48.80 30.91
C LEU A 210 4.02 48.98 32.04
N SER A 211 5.25 48.48 31.85
CA SER A 211 6.31 48.64 32.85
C SER A 211 6.73 50.11 33.02
N GLN A 212 6.78 50.87 31.92
CA GLN A 212 7.03 52.31 31.94
C GLN A 212 5.94 53.06 32.69
N GLN A 213 4.66 52.74 32.44
CA GLN A 213 3.53 53.33 33.15
C GLN A 213 3.57 53.04 34.66
N TYR A 214 3.90 51.79 35.04
CA TYR A 214 4.08 51.44 36.45
C TYR A 214 5.23 52.20 37.12
N LEU A 215 6.33 52.42 36.40
CA LEU A 215 7.45 53.20 36.91
C LEU A 215 7.05 54.66 37.15
N GLN A 216 6.40 55.29 36.16
CA GLN A 216 5.89 56.66 36.28
C GLN A 216 4.92 56.81 37.47
N TYR A 217 3.97 55.87 37.62
CA TYR A 217 3.05 55.88 38.75
C TYR A 217 3.77 55.76 40.11
N ARG A 218 4.81 54.96 40.18
CA ARG A 218 5.63 54.82 41.39
C ARG A 218 6.38 56.10 41.72
N GLU A 219 7.03 56.72 40.74
CA GLU A 219 7.75 57.98 40.91
C GLU A 219 6.82 59.11 41.35
N GLU A 220 5.64 59.21 40.74
CA GLU A 220 4.58 60.15 41.14
C GLU A 220 4.11 59.90 42.59
N ARG A 221 3.89 58.63 42.96
CA ARG A 221 3.53 58.26 44.33
C ARG A 221 4.63 58.65 45.32
N ASP A 222 5.89 58.36 45.01
CA ASP A 222 7.03 58.68 45.88
C ASP A 222 7.19 60.20 46.03
N GLY A 223 7.01 60.96 44.93
CA GLY A 223 6.95 62.43 44.95
C GLY A 223 5.83 62.97 45.83
N ARG A 224 4.61 62.43 45.71
CA ARG A 224 3.47 62.81 46.57
C ARG A 224 3.72 62.49 48.04
N GLN A 225 4.30 61.32 48.36
CA GLN A 225 4.64 60.97 49.72
C GLN A 225 5.67 61.93 50.33
N LEU A 226 6.67 62.35 49.55
CA LEU A 226 7.65 63.33 49.98
C LEU A 226 6.99 64.68 50.30
N LEU A 227 6.12 65.16 49.42
CA LEU A 227 5.36 66.40 49.63
C LEU A 227 4.47 66.33 50.87
N ILE A 228 3.79 65.21 51.09
CA ILE A 228 2.96 65.00 52.29
C ILE A 228 3.83 65.05 53.56
N ARG A 229 5.01 64.42 53.56
CA ARG A 229 5.94 64.49 54.70
C ARG A 229 6.36 65.92 54.97
N GLN A 230 6.81 66.64 53.94
CA GLN A 230 7.20 68.06 54.05
C GLN A 230 6.05 68.92 54.60
N LEU A 231 4.83 68.74 54.09
CA LEU A 231 3.65 69.47 54.54
C LEU A 231 3.30 69.15 56.00
N ASN A 232 3.42 67.88 56.41
CA ASN A 232 3.21 67.46 57.80
C ASN A 232 4.26 68.05 58.73
N ASP A 233 5.53 68.13 58.32
CA ASP A 233 6.59 68.73 59.12
C ASP A 233 6.36 70.24 59.30
N LEU A 234 5.97 70.95 58.23
CA LEU A 234 5.55 72.35 58.29
C LEU A 234 4.30 72.54 59.17
N THR A 235 3.32 71.64 59.05
CA THR A 235 2.08 71.69 59.85
C THR A 235 2.38 71.42 61.32
N LYS A 236 3.26 70.47 61.66
CA LYS A 236 3.72 70.24 63.05
C LYS A 236 4.45 71.47 63.59
N ALA A 237 5.34 72.09 62.82
CA ALA A 237 5.99 73.34 63.20
C ALA A 237 4.96 74.48 63.44
N SER A 238 3.87 74.51 62.67
CA SER A 238 2.74 75.44 62.86
C SER A 238 1.82 75.07 64.03
N VAL A 239 1.57 73.79 64.31
CA VAL A 239 0.64 73.30 65.34
C VAL A 239 1.27 73.32 66.73
N MET A 240 2.59 73.09 66.83
CA MET A 240 3.34 73.39 68.06
C MET A 240 3.20 74.85 68.51
N ASN A 241 2.72 75.74 67.63
CA ASN A 241 2.45 77.14 67.94
C ASN A 241 0.99 77.47 68.28
N LYS A 242 -0.01 76.60 68.05
CA LYS A 242 -1.42 76.90 68.38
C LYS A 242 -2.29 75.63 68.53
N ARG A 243 -2.84 75.39 69.73
CA ARG A 243 -4.29 75.17 70.02
C ARG A 243 -4.57 74.64 71.44
N PRO A 244 -5.70 75.06 72.04
CA PRO A 244 -6.60 74.16 72.74
C PRO A 244 -7.84 73.84 71.89
N ALA A 245 -8.45 72.71 72.25
CA ALA A 245 -9.53 72.00 71.58
C ALA A 245 -10.89 72.70 71.72
N VAL A 246 -11.71 72.60 70.68
CA VAL A 246 -13.14 72.96 70.71
C VAL A 246 -13.96 71.76 70.24
N GLN A 247 -15.09 71.57 70.92
CA GLN A 247 -15.84 70.34 71.11
C GLN A 247 -16.68 69.87 69.91
N ASN A 248 -16.85 68.55 69.93
CA ASN A 248 -17.59 67.67 69.04
C ASN A 248 -19.11 67.88 69.12
N LYS A 249 -19.69 68.49 68.09
CA LYS A 249 -21.10 68.27 67.68
C LYS A 249 -21.17 67.76 66.24
N ALA A 250 -20.37 68.35 65.34
CA ALA A 250 -20.23 67.90 63.95
C ALA A 250 -19.71 66.46 63.80
N PHE A 251 -18.98 65.92 64.78
CA PHE A 251 -18.50 64.52 64.74
C PHE A 251 -19.64 63.51 64.88
N GLN A 252 -20.69 63.85 65.62
CA GLN A 252 -21.84 62.95 65.83
C GLN A 252 -22.76 62.93 64.60
N GLU A 253 -22.96 64.08 63.94
CA GLU A 253 -23.68 64.16 62.66
C GLU A 253 -22.94 63.40 61.55
N LEU A 254 -21.61 63.56 61.47
CA LEU A 254 -20.77 62.84 60.53
C LEU A 254 -20.78 61.31 60.77
N GLN A 255 -20.90 60.86 62.02
CA GLN A 255 -21.06 59.43 62.33
C GLN A 255 -22.40 58.88 61.85
N LEU A 256 -23.48 59.66 61.96
CA LEU A 256 -24.81 59.25 61.48
C LEU A 256 -24.86 59.19 59.94
N GLU A 257 -24.25 60.16 59.27
CA GLU A 257 -24.11 60.18 57.80
C GLU A 257 -23.20 59.04 57.29
N LEU A 258 -22.15 58.69 58.05
CA LEU A 258 -21.29 57.56 57.72
C LEU A 258 -22.05 56.23 57.79
N GLU A 259 -22.88 56.03 58.83
CA GLU A 259 -23.64 54.78 58.97
C GLU A 259 -24.74 54.64 57.92
N THR A 260 -25.44 55.72 57.58
CA THR A 260 -26.40 55.72 56.48
C THR A 260 -25.73 55.42 55.13
N CYS A 261 -24.58 56.05 54.82
CA CYS A 261 -23.78 55.69 53.64
C CYS A 261 -23.32 54.22 53.66
N ARG A 262 -22.97 53.66 54.82
CA ARG A 262 -22.56 52.24 54.93
C ARG A 262 -23.72 51.29 54.67
N GLU A 263 -24.93 51.67 55.06
CA GLU A 263 -26.15 50.92 54.80
C GLU A 263 -26.53 50.94 53.32
N GLU A 264 -26.46 52.11 52.67
CA GLU A 264 -26.66 52.24 51.22
C GLU A 264 -25.64 51.41 50.43
N LEU A 265 -24.36 51.43 50.84
CA LEU A 265 -23.30 50.65 50.20
C LEU A 265 -23.51 49.13 50.41
N ARG A 266 -24.10 48.73 51.54
CA ARG A 266 -24.53 47.33 51.77
C ARG A 266 -25.71 46.93 50.90
N SER A 267 -26.73 47.79 50.76
CA SER A 267 -27.87 47.56 49.85
C SER A 267 -27.39 47.43 48.40
N MET A 268 -26.58 48.39 47.95
CA MET A 268 -25.99 48.40 46.62
C MET A 268 -25.16 47.13 46.36
N LYS A 269 -24.33 46.68 47.32
CA LYS A 269 -23.57 45.42 47.20
C LYS A 269 -24.47 44.18 47.14
N ALA A 270 -25.59 44.16 47.83
CA ALA A 270 -26.56 43.07 47.77
C ALA A 270 -27.30 43.05 46.41
N GLU A 271 -27.68 44.22 45.89
CA GLU A 271 -28.26 44.37 44.56
C GLU A 271 -27.25 43.96 43.46
N TYR A 272 -25.98 44.35 43.59
CA TYR A 272 -24.93 43.94 42.65
C TYR A 272 -24.61 42.44 42.68
N ARG A 273 -24.93 41.75 43.78
CA ARG A 273 -24.80 40.29 43.88
C ARG A 273 -25.77 39.57 42.94
N ASP A 274 -26.96 40.15 42.74
CA ASP A 274 -28.00 39.59 41.87
C ASP A 274 -27.97 40.15 40.45
N THR A 275 -27.26 41.25 40.19
CA THR A 275 -27.10 41.76 38.82
C THR A 275 -26.01 41.00 38.05
N VAL A 276 -26.45 40.00 37.29
CA VAL A 276 -26.16 39.70 35.87
C VAL A 276 -24.84 39.02 35.39
N PRO A 277 -23.64 39.08 36.00
CA PRO A 277 -22.57 38.13 35.61
C PRO A 277 -22.68 36.75 36.26
N GLN A 278 -22.87 36.64 37.58
CA GLN A 278 -22.78 35.35 38.28
C GLN A 278 -23.88 34.37 37.85
N HIS A 279 -25.14 34.80 37.82
CA HIS A 279 -26.24 33.95 37.35
C HIS A 279 -26.05 33.47 35.90
N LYS A 280 -25.53 34.33 35.01
CA LYS A 280 -25.23 33.94 33.62
C LYS A 280 -24.07 32.95 33.54
N TRP A 281 -23.06 33.11 34.40
CA TRP A 281 -21.96 32.15 34.54
C TRP A 281 -22.45 30.81 35.07
N ASP A 282 -23.30 30.79 36.08
CA ASP A 282 -23.85 29.55 36.65
C ASP A 282 -24.71 28.81 35.62
N ALA A 283 -25.56 29.53 34.89
CA ALA A 283 -26.34 28.96 33.78
C ALA A 283 -25.43 28.41 32.67
N LEU A 284 -24.37 29.15 32.28
CA LEU A 284 -23.40 28.70 31.29
C LEU A 284 -22.61 27.47 31.78
N GLN A 285 -22.28 27.42 33.07
CA GLN A 285 -21.57 26.30 33.68
C GLN A 285 -22.45 25.04 33.73
N GLN A 286 -23.74 25.17 34.06
CA GLN A 286 -24.69 24.07 34.02
C GLN A 286 -24.86 23.51 32.60
N THR A 287 -25.04 24.38 31.60
CA THR A 287 -25.14 23.94 30.19
C THR A 287 -23.85 23.26 29.72
N HIS A 288 -22.68 23.80 30.08
CA HIS A 288 -21.41 23.17 29.77
C HIS A 288 -21.29 21.76 30.38
N GLN A 289 -21.66 21.60 31.65
CA GLN A 289 -21.67 20.29 32.32
C GLN A 289 -22.60 19.31 31.61
N GLN A 290 -23.79 19.76 31.18
CA GLN A 290 -24.73 18.94 30.43
C GLN A 290 -24.16 18.51 29.07
N THR A 291 -23.53 19.41 28.33
CA THR A 291 -22.88 19.09 27.05
C THR A 291 -21.73 18.10 27.24
N VAL A 292 -20.94 18.23 28.30
CA VAL A 292 -19.86 17.27 28.62
C VAL A 292 -20.42 15.88 28.89
N LEU A 293 -21.56 15.77 29.59
CA LEU A 293 -22.21 14.47 29.80
C LEU A 293 -22.71 13.87 28.49
N GLN A 294 -23.32 14.67 27.61
CA GLN A 294 -23.76 14.23 26.28
C GLN A 294 -22.59 13.77 25.38
N LEU A 295 -21.44 14.45 25.46
CA LEU A 295 -20.24 14.02 24.75
C LEU A 295 -19.71 12.68 25.28
N LYS A 296 -19.75 12.46 26.59
CA LYS A 296 -19.35 11.19 27.19
C LYS A 296 -20.26 10.03 26.76
N THR A 297 -21.58 10.26 26.70
CA THR A 297 -22.53 9.24 26.21
C THR A 297 -22.28 8.92 24.73
N LEU A 298 -22.18 9.94 23.87
CA LEU A 298 -21.89 9.77 22.44
C LEU A 298 -20.54 9.08 22.20
N GLN A 299 -19.52 9.40 23.01
CA GLN A 299 -18.23 8.72 22.93
C GLN A 299 -18.34 7.24 23.33
N GLY A 300 -19.21 6.90 24.29
CA GLY A 300 -19.55 5.52 24.64
C GLY A 300 -20.22 4.80 23.48
N ASP A 301 -21.26 5.41 22.89
CA ASP A 301 -22.00 4.86 21.76
C ASP A 301 -21.10 4.64 20.54
N PHE A 302 -20.19 5.58 20.25
CA PHE A 302 -19.22 5.43 19.17
C PHE A 302 -18.25 4.26 19.41
N LYS A 303 -17.79 4.07 20.65
CA LYS A 303 -16.96 2.89 21.00
C LYS A 303 -17.74 1.60 20.82
N LEU A 304 -19.01 1.58 21.21
CA LEU A 304 -19.88 0.41 21.04
C LEU A 304 -20.06 0.07 19.56
N MET A 305 -20.42 1.06 18.73
CA MET A 305 -20.57 0.90 17.29
C MET A 305 -19.28 0.43 16.61
N LYS A 306 -18.13 0.96 17.07
CA LYS A 306 -16.82 0.51 16.60
C LYS A 306 -16.58 -0.97 16.92
N ASN A 307 -16.89 -1.40 18.13
CA ASN A 307 -16.76 -2.80 18.53
C ASN A 307 -17.70 -3.70 17.71
N GLU A 308 -18.96 -3.29 17.51
CA GLU A 308 -19.91 -4.02 16.66
C GLU A 308 -19.38 -4.15 15.23
N TYR A 309 -18.86 -3.07 14.65
CA TYR A 309 -18.22 -3.10 13.34
C TYR A 309 -17.01 -4.05 13.30
N ASP A 310 -16.12 -3.97 14.29
CA ASP A 310 -14.94 -4.83 14.38
C ASP A 310 -15.34 -6.31 14.49
N THR A 311 -16.39 -6.64 15.25
CA THR A 311 -16.93 -8.02 15.34
C THR A 311 -17.54 -8.49 14.02
N LEU A 312 -18.31 -7.66 13.31
CA LEU A 312 -18.85 -7.97 11.99
C LEU A 312 -17.73 -8.18 10.96
N LEU A 313 -16.68 -7.37 11.04
CA LEU A 313 -15.51 -7.49 10.20
C LEU A 313 -14.77 -8.80 10.47
N GLU A 314 -14.62 -9.19 11.74
CA GLU A 314 -14.05 -10.49 12.13
C GLU A 314 -14.89 -11.67 11.67
N LEU A 315 -16.22 -11.58 11.77
CA LEU A 315 -17.13 -12.60 11.23
C LEU A 315 -17.03 -12.72 9.71
N HIS A 316 -16.96 -11.60 8.99
CA HIS A 316 -16.79 -11.60 7.54
C HIS A 316 -15.43 -12.18 7.13
N LYS A 317 -14.35 -11.83 7.82
CA LYS A 317 -13.02 -12.43 7.62
C LYS A 317 -13.08 -13.94 7.88
N SER A 318 -13.63 -14.36 9.01
CA SER A 318 -13.76 -15.77 9.40
C SER A 318 -14.61 -16.57 8.41
N ARG A 319 -15.73 -16.01 7.93
CA ARG A 319 -16.56 -16.60 6.88
C ARG A 319 -15.80 -16.71 5.56
N ASN A 320 -15.04 -15.70 5.15
CA ASN A 320 -14.19 -15.79 3.96
C ASN A 320 -13.09 -16.84 4.12
N PHE A 321 -12.49 -16.97 5.29
CA PHE A 321 -11.53 -18.05 5.57
C PHE A 321 -12.20 -19.43 5.53
N GLN A 322 -13.42 -19.57 6.05
CA GLN A 322 -14.20 -20.80 5.94
C GLN A 322 -14.61 -21.13 4.49
N LEU A 323 -15.02 -20.14 3.70
CA LEU A 323 -15.34 -20.33 2.28
C LEU A 323 -14.08 -20.72 1.50
N LYS A 324 -12.95 -20.07 1.77
CA LYS A 324 -11.66 -20.40 1.14
C LYS A 324 -11.20 -21.82 1.52
N ASN A 325 -11.42 -22.22 2.76
CA ASN A 325 -11.14 -23.58 3.22
C ASN A 325 -12.11 -24.59 2.58
N GLN A 326 -13.42 -24.33 2.51
CA GLN A 326 -14.38 -25.20 1.83
C GLN A 326 -14.13 -25.31 0.32
N VAL A 327 -13.68 -24.24 -0.34
CA VAL A 327 -13.25 -24.30 -1.74
C VAL A 327 -11.95 -25.11 -1.89
N SER A 328 -11.04 -25.06 -0.92
CA SER A 328 -9.86 -25.94 -0.88
C SER A 328 -10.19 -27.40 -0.55
N THR A 329 -11.24 -27.68 0.22
CA THR A 329 -11.70 -29.06 0.48
C THR A 329 -12.57 -29.61 -0.66
N SER A 330 -13.33 -28.75 -1.36
CA SER A 330 -14.17 -29.12 -2.51
C SER A 330 -13.38 -29.59 -3.72
N VAL A 331 -12.13 -29.14 -3.91
CA VAL A 331 -11.26 -29.63 -5.00
C VAL A 331 -10.66 -31.02 -4.68
N GLN A 332 -10.79 -31.52 -3.44
CA GLN A 332 -10.38 -32.87 -3.06
C GLN A 332 -11.55 -33.83 -2.80
N THR A 333 -12.80 -33.36 -2.86
CA THR A 333 -14.00 -34.20 -2.63
C THR A 333 -14.87 -34.40 -3.87
N GLU A 334 -14.38 -34.08 -5.06
CA GLU A 334 -15.04 -34.52 -6.31
C GLU A 334 -14.45 -35.84 -6.86
N GLU A 335 -13.31 -36.32 -6.35
CA GLU A 335 -12.75 -37.64 -6.70
C GLU A 335 -13.14 -38.75 -5.70
N SER A 336 -13.73 -38.40 -4.54
CA SER A 336 -14.06 -39.37 -3.48
C SER A 336 -15.56 -39.59 -3.27
N VAL A 337 -16.44 -38.83 -3.93
CA VAL A 337 -17.91 -38.91 -3.74
C VAL A 337 -18.58 -39.86 -4.74
N GLU A 338 -17.90 -40.28 -5.80
CA GLU A 338 -18.42 -41.33 -6.70
C GLU A 338 -18.27 -42.75 -6.13
N GLU A 339 -17.27 -43.03 -5.28
CA GLU A 339 -17.09 -44.39 -4.71
C GLU A 339 -17.96 -44.69 -3.47
N GLU A 340 -18.47 -43.68 -2.76
CA GLU A 340 -19.28 -43.89 -1.53
C GLU A 340 -20.80 -44.01 -1.78
N LEU A 341 -21.29 -43.64 -2.97
CA LEU A 341 -22.70 -43.82 -3.34
C LEU A 341 -22.98 -45.22 -3.91
N GLU A 342 -21.99 -45.87 -4.50
CA GLU A 342 -22.12 -47.20 -5.11
C GLU A 342 -22.14 -48.30 -4.04
N THR A 343 -21.33 -48.17 -2.98
CA THR A 343 -21.23 -49.17 -1.90
C THR A 343 -22.45 -49.21 -0.96
N LYS A 344 -23.17 -48.09 -0.79
CA LYS A 344 -24.43 -48.05 -0.01
C LYS A 344 -25.63 -48.60 -0.79
N SER A 345 -25.65 -48.46 -2.12
CA SER A 345 -26.67 -49.04 -2.99
C SER A 345 -26.59 -50.58 -3.00
N GLU A 346 -25.38 -51.13 -3.08
CA GLU A 346 -25.16 -52.58 -3.09
C GLU A 346 -25.49 -53.26 -1.75
N GLN A 347 -25.32 -52.56 -0.61
CA GLN A 347 -25.69 -53.08 0.71
C GLN A 347 -27.21 -53.12 0.93
N LEU A 348 -27.96 -52.18 0.34
CA LEU A 348 -29.43 -52.17 0.42
C LEU A 348 -30.06 -53.28 -0.46
N HIS A 349 -29.49 -53.58 -1.62
CA HIS A 349 -29.97 -54.69 -2.46
C HIS A 349 -29.78 -56.08 -1.82
N LYS A 350 -28.73 -56.28 -0.99
CA LYS A 350 -28.51 -57.54 -0.26
C LYS A 350 -29.48 -57.76 0.91
N LEU A 351 -29.98 -56.68 1.54
CA LEU A 351 -30.93 -56.79 2.67
C LEU A 351 -32.37 -57.01 2.22
N ILE A 352 -32.73 -56.59 1.01
CA ILE A 352 -34.07 -56.83 0.43
C ILE A 352 -34.19 -58.29 -0.05
N ASN A 353 -33.15 -58.86 -0.66
CA ASN A 353 -33.16 -60.25 -1.15
C ASN A 353 -33.10 -61.33 -0.05
N LEU A 354 -32.82 -60.99 1.21
CA LEU A 354 -32.86 -61.95 2.33
C LEU A 354 -34.24 -62.01 3.05
N ARG A 355 -35.17 -61.11 2.70
CA ARG A 355 -36.48 -61.01 3.37
C ARG A 355 -37.61 -61.78 2.67
N ASP A 356 -37.45 -62.13 1.38
CA ASP A 356 -38.51 -62.75 0.56
C ASP A 356 -38.42 -64.28 0.40
N HIS A 357 -37.60 -64.97 1.21
CA HIS A 357 -37.50 -66.44 1.20
C HIS A 357 -37.67 -67.07 2.57
N LYS A 358 -38.73 -66.71 3.31
CA LYS A 358 -39.22 -67.53 4.40
C LYS A 358 -40.65 -67.19 4.80
N GLU A 359 -41.63 -67.65 4.03
CA GLU A 359 -42.96 -68.02 4.54
C GLU A 359 -43.83 -68.55 3.39
N GLU A 360 -44.05 -69.87 3.38
CA GLU A 360 -45.34 -70.55 3.15
C GLU A 360 -45.13 -72.06 2.85
N PRO A 361 -46.12 -72.97 3.03
CA PRO A 361 -47.38 -72.86 3.78
C PRO A 361 -47.78 -74.16 4.56
N VAL A 362 -48.95 -74.12 5.25
CA VAL A 362 -49.99 -75.20 5.29
C VAL A 362 -49.67 -76.51 6.06
N HIS A 363 -50.50 -77.21 6.85
CA HIS A 363 -51.92 -77.22 7.28
C HIS A 363 -52.05 -78.10 8.55
N GLU A 364 -53.18 -77.94 9.27
CA GLU A 364 -54.02 -78.97 9.92
C GLU A 364 -53.53 -79.92 11.06
N SER A 365 -54.25 -79.79 12.18
CA SER A 365 -55.02 -80.85 12.87
C SER A 365 -54.30 -82.02 13.57
N LYS A 366 -54.19 -81.95 14.90
CA LYS A 366 -55.01 -82.74 15.86
C LYS A 366 -54.62 -82.45 17.30
#